data_AF-A1ZN10-F1
#
_entry.id   AF-A1ZN10-F1
#
_cell.length_a   1.000
_cell.length_b   1.000
_cell.length_c   1.000
_cell.angle_alpha   90.00
_cell.angle_beta   90.00
_cell.angle_gamma   90.00
#
_symmetry.space_group_name_H-M   'P 1'
#
loop_
_entity.id
_entity.type
_entity.pdbx_description
1 polymer ?
#
loop_
_entity_poly.entity_id
_entity_poly.type
_entity_poly.pdbx_seq_one_letter_code
_entity_poly.pdbx_strand_id
1 'polypeptide(L)'
;MGWTVIKRKLGRAGSIKQRTARQREWDKTHGEGNWAVGYVLDGEFVSQDDAYHSIYYASYVAHFENHSQDLKELITTAKMLRNPHAEATTGVDLQVPAIQQYLDEHHLYLQGTQVVDIGSWQGKASHALSIRLSPLHIKFVHNPKMTLEKFWQEKKCLAIWEED
;
A
#
# COMPACT_ATOMS: atom_id res chain seq x y z
N MET A 1 6.43 -14.14 -24.61
CA MET A 1 5.30 -13.40 -23.98
C MET A 1 5.60 -13.12 -22.51
N GLY A 2 5.70 -11.85 -22.12
CA GLY A 2 5.90 -11.49 -20.73
C GLY A 2 5.92 -9.99 -20.48
N TRP A 3 5.97 -9.61 -19.21
CA TRP A 3 6.11 -8.22 -18.78
C TRP A 3 7.54 -7.72 -18.91
N THR A 4 7.77 -6.72 -19.74
CA THR A 4 9.06 -6.02 -19.88
C THR A 4 9.02 -4.68 -19.13
N VAL A 5 9.90 -4.50 -18.15
CA VAL A 5 9.98 -3.25 -17.38
C VAL A 5 10.64 -2.14 -18.19
N ILE A 6 9.85 -1.14 -18.59
CA ILE A 6 10.32 -0.01 -19.41
C ILE A 6 10.67 1.24 -18.60
N LYS A 7 10.19 1.35 -17.36
CA LYS A 7 10.53 2.48 -16.49
C LYS A 7 10.55 2.09 -15.02
N ARG A 8 11.67 2.36 -14.34
CA ARG A 8 11.82 2.15 -12.89
C ARG A 8 11.62 3.44 -12.10
N LYS A 9 11.32 3.30 -10.81
CA LYS A 9 11.16 4.41 -9.85
C LYS A 9 10.14 5.45 -10.32
N LEU A 10 8.91 5.02 -10.57
CA LEU A 10 7.82 5.93 -10.96
C LEU A 10 7.48 6.99 -9.90
N GLY A 11 7.95 6.80 -8.67
CA GLY A 11 7.66 7.68 -7.54
C GLY A 11 6.20 7.60 -7.09
N ARG A 12 5.75 8.64 -6.40
CA ARG A 12 4.41 8.69 -5.81
C ARG A 12 3.32 8.74 -6.88
N ALA A 13 2.18 8.13 -6.55
CA ALA A 13 0.96 8.30 -7.33
C ALA A 13 0.52 9.77 -7.19
N GLY A 14 0.48 10.50 -8.31
CA GLY A 14 -0.03 11.87 -8.34
C GLY A 14 -1.54 11.94 -8.06
N SER A 15 -2.12 13.13 -8.17
CA SER A 15 -3.58 13.32 -8.06
C SER A 15 -4.36 12.50 -9.10
N ILE A 16 -5.66 12.29 -8.92
CA ILE A 16 -6.52 11.61 -9.92
C ILE A 16 -6.29 12.19 -11.32
N LYS A 17 -6.30 13.52 -11.46
CA LYS A 17 -6.07 14.19 -12.76
C LYS A 17 -4.72 13.80 -13.38
N GLN A 18 -3.65 13.74 -12.58
CA GLN A 18 -2.32 13.34 -13.04
C GLN A 18 -2.28 11.85 -13.41
N ARG A 19 -2.95 10.99 -12.63
CA ARG A 19 -3.04 9.55 -12.91
C ARG A 19 -3.80 9.28 -14.21
N THR A 20 -4.98 9.88 -14.38
CA THR A 20 -5.79 9.75 -15.60
C THR A 20 -5.06 10.28 -16.83
N ALA A 21 -4.33 11.39 -16.71
CA ALA A 21 -3.52 11.90 -17.83
C ALA A 21 -2.41 10.92 -18.23
N ARG A 22 -1.69 10.34 -17.25
CA ARG A 22 -0.66 9.32 -17.50
C ARG A 22 -1.24 8.05 -18.09
N GLN A 23 -2.38 7.57 -17.59
CA GLN A 23 -3.07 6.40 -18.14
C GLN A 23 -3.37 6.62 -19.63
N ARG A 24 -4.01 7.73 -20.00
CA ARG A 24 -4.29 8.07 -21.41
C ARG A 24 -3.03 8.16 -22.27
N GLU A 25 -1.94 8.70 -21.73
CA GLU A 25 -0.66 8.76 -22.41
C GLU A 25 -0.09 7.36 -22.66
N TRP A 26 -0.14 6.48 -21.66
CA TRP A 26 0.33 5.10 -21.77
C TRP A 26 -0.57 4.25 -22.66
N ASP A 27 -1.90 4.41 -22.59
CA ASP A 27 -2.86 3.75 -23.49
C ASP A 27 -2.55 4.12 -24.95
N LYS A 28 -2.27 5.40 -25.21
CA LYS A 28 -1.89 5.86 -26.55
C LYS A 28 -0.53 5.32 -27.01
N THR A 29 0.41 5.16 -26.08
CA THR A 29 1.81 4.82 -26.41
C THR A 29 2.04 3.32 -26.52
N HIS A 30 1.37 2.52 -25.68
CA HIS A 30 1.60 1.09 -25.52
C HIS A 30 0.39 0.24 -25.90
N GLY A 31 -0.79 0.83 -26.05
CA GLY A 31 -2.06 0.13 -26.23
C GLY A 31 -2.75 -0.12 -24.88
N GLU A 32 -4.06 0.09 -24.85
CA GLU A 32 -4.88 -0.23 -23.67
C GLU A 32 -4.77 -1.73 -23.35
N GLY A 33 -4.51 -2.06 -22.08
CA GLY A 33 -4.31 -3.44 -21.63
C GLY A 33 -2.89 -3.99 -21.82
N ASN A 34 -2.03 -3.32 -22.59
CA ASN A 34 -0.66 -3.76 -22.88
C ASN A 34 0.40 -3.12 -21.96
N TRP A 35 -0.03 -2.40 -20.91
CA TRP A 35 0.87 -1.83 -19.92
C TRP A 35 0.31 -2.04 -18.51
N ALA A 36 1.20 -2.15 -17.53
CA ALA A 36 0.84 -2.25 -16.13
C ALA A 36 1.81 -1.48 -15.25
N VAL A 37 1.28 -0.86 -14.20
CA VAL A 37 2.09 -0.42 -13.06
C VAL A 37 2.23 -1.60 -12.12
N GLY A 38 3.42 -1.77 -11.55
CA GLY A 38 3.73 -2.83 -10.61
C GLY A 38 5.03 -2.57 -9.89
N TYR A 39 5.67 -3.62 -9.41
CA TYR A 39 6.89 -3.55 -8.61
C TYR A 39 7.92 -4.54 -9.12
N VAL A 40 9.19 -4.18 -9.02
CA VAL A 40 10.28 -5.14 -9.27
C VAL A 40 10.65 -5.83 -7.97
N LEU A 41 10.38 -7.13 -7.87
CA LEU A 41 10.77 -7.99 -6.75
C LEU A 41 11.71 -9.07 -7.28
N ASP A 42 12.91 -9.17 -6.70
CA ASP A 42 13.94 -10.15 -7.09
C ASP A 42 14.27 -10.22 -8.60
N GLY A 43 14.08 -9.09 -9.29
CA GLY A 43 14.35 -8.95 -10.72
C GLY A 43 13.12 -9.14 -11.60
N GLU A 44 12.01 -9.62 -11.05
CA GLU A 44 10.76 -9.92 -11.75
C GLU A 44 9.72 -8.83 -11.54
N PHE A 45 8.82 -8.68 -12.53
CA PHE A 45 7.68 -7.80 -12.43
C PHE A 45 6.55 -8.48 -11.66
N VAL A 46 6.07 -7.79 -10.62
CA VAL A 46 4.88 -8.17 -9.85
C VAL A 46 3.80 -7.10 -10.07
N SER A 47 2.61 -7.52 -10.47
CA SER A 47 1.49 -6.60 -10.70
C SER A 47 1.07 -5.91 -9.40
N GLN A 48 0.33 -4.79 -9.51
CA GLN A 48 -0.20 -4.13 -8.31
C GLN A 48 -1.15 -5.02 -7.50
N ASP A 49 -1.96 -5.83 -8.19
CA ASP A 49 -2.94 -6.72 -7.55
C ASP A 49 -2.21 -7.85 -6.80
N ASP A 50 -1.23 -8.49 -7.44
CA ASP A 50 -0.42 -9.53 -6.78
C ASP A 50 0.39 -8.97 -5.60
N ALA A 51 0.95 -7.77 -5.77
CA ALA A 51 1.71 -7.09 -4.73
C ALA A 51 0.84 -6.69 -3.53
N TYR A 52 -0.46 -6.48 -3.71
CA TYR A 52 -1.35 -6.16 -2.59
C TYR A 52 -1.34 -7.29 -1.56
N HIS A 53 -1.59 -8.54 -1.99
CA HIS A 53 -1.62 -9.68 -1.07
C HIS A 53 -0.22 -10.12 -0.65
N SER A 54 0.68 -10.33 -1.62
CA SER A 54 2.02 -10.90 -1.36
C SER A 54 2.94 -9.97 -0.57
N ILE A 55 2.68 -8.65 -0.60
CA ILE A 55 3.53 -7.66 0.06
C ILE A 55 2.75 -6.84 1.07
N TYR A 56 1.69 -6.15 0.65
CA TYR A 56 1.03 -5.17 1.51
C TYR A 56 0.32 -5.81 2.69
N TYR A 57 -0.60 -6.72 2.40
CA TYR A 57 -1.31 -7.48 3.41
C TYR A 57 -0.35 -8.32 4.25
N ALA A 58 0.54 -9.08 3.61
CA ALA A 58 1.54 -9.92 4.28
C ALA A 58 2.43 -9.12 5.26
N SER A 59 2.78 -7.87 4.95
CA SER A 59 3.52 -7.00 5.86
C SER A 59 2.73 -6.58 7.10
N TYR A 60 1.41 -6.36 6.98
CA TYR A 60 0.56 -6.08 8.14
C TYR A 60 0.33 -7.33 8.99
N VAL A 61 0.14 -8.50 8.37
CA VAL A 61 0.10 -9.80 9.07
C VAL A 61 1.36 -9.98 9.90
N ALA A 62 2.53 -9.89 9.27
CA ALA A 62 3.81 -10.02 9.95
C ALA A 62 3.99 -8.96 11.06
N HIS A 63 3.48 -7.74 10.88
CA HIS A 63 3.52 -6.74 11.94
C HIS A 63 2.70 -7.17 13.16
N PHE A 64 1.45 -7.57 12.97
CA PHE A 64 0.56 -7.94 14.06
C PHE A 64 0.99 -9.22 14.80
N GLU A 65 1.54 -10.20 14.09
CA GLU A 65 2.12 -11.40 14.70
C GLU A 65 3.31 -11.06 15.63
N ASN A 66 4.15 -10.12 15.21
CA ASN A 66 5.33 -9.71 15.98
C ASN A 66 5.05 -8.59 17.00
N HIS A 67 3.89 -7.92 16.92
CA HIS A 67 3.51 -6.78 17.74
C HIS A 67 2.05 -6.90 18.20
N SER A 68 1.70 -8.02 18.85
CA SER A 68 0.34 -8.29 19.32
C SER A 68 -0.25 -7.18 20.21
N GLN A 69 0.60 -6.41 20.90
CA GLN A 69 0.19 -5.23 21.67
C GLN A 69 -0.40 -4.12 20.79
N ASP A 70 0.12 -3.91 19.58
CA ASP A 70 -0.42 -2.90 18.66
C ASP A 70 -1.79 -3.34 18.14
N LEU A 71 -1.97 -4.63 17.85
CA LEU A 71 -3.27 -5.19 17.47
C LEU A 71 -4.28 -5.05 18.61
N LYS A 72 -3.89 -5.39 19.83
CA LYS A 72 -4.75 -5.23 21.00
C LYS A 72 -5.15 -3.78 21.21
N GLU A 73 -4.18 -2.86 21.15
CA GLU A 73 -4.44 -1.42 21.27
C GLU A 73 -5.39 -0.92 20.18
N LEU A 74 -5.20 -1.37 18.93
CA LEU A 74 -6.08 -1.06 17.80
C LEU A 74 -7.52 -1.46 18.09
N ILE A 75 -7.73 -2.72 18.44
CA ILE A 75 -9.04 -3.32 18.73
C ILE A 75 -9.74 -2.55 19.84
N THR A 76 -9.05 -2.23 20.93
CA THR A 76 -9.67 -1.56 22.09
C THR A 76 -9.87 -0.06 21.89
N THR A 77 -9.13 0.57 20.98
CA THR A 77 -9.16 2.03 20.81
C THR A 77 -10.10 2.45 19.68
N ALA A 78 -9.99 1.77 18.54
CA ALA A 78 -10.71 2.16 17.33
C ALA A 78 -12.15 1.64 17.33
N LYS A 79 -13.07 2.48 16.85
CA LYS A 79 -14.36 2.06 16.27
C LYS A 79 -14.33 2.01 14.75
N MET A 80 -13.39 2.75 14.15
CA MET A 80 -13.27 2.93 12.70
C MET A 80 -11.84 3.38 12.39
N LEU A 81 -11.33 2.95 11.23
CA LEU A 81 -10.05 3.38 10.70
C LEU A 81 -10.23 4.36 9.54
N ARG A 82 -9.30 5.29 9.41
CA ARG A 82 -9.24 6.25 8.29
C ARG A 82 -7.83 6.42 7.79
N ASN A 83 -7.70 6.85 6.54
CA ASN A 83 -6.44 7.31 5.99
C ASN A 83 -6.61 8.75 5.50
N PRO A 84 -6.39 9.75 6.37
CA PRO A 84 -6.64 11.16 6.02
C PRO A 84 -5.77 11.64 4.86
N HIS A 85 -4.59 11.03 4.65
CA HIS A 85 -3.75 11.34 3.50
C HIS A 85 -4.41 10.88 2.19
N ALA A 86 -4.90 9.64 2.13
CA ALA A 86 -5.57 9.13 0.94
C ALA A 86 -6.88 9.90 0.66
N GLU A 87 -7.67 10.18 1.69
CA GLU A 87 -8.89 11.00 1.58
C GLU A 87 -8.59 12.39 1.01
N ALA A 88 -7.59 13.10 1.56
CA ALA A 88 -7.27 14.46 1.15
C ALA A 88 -6.62 14.54 -0.24
N THR A 89 -5.80 13.55 -0.59
CA THR A 89 -5.07 13.54 -1.88
C THR A 89 -5.83 12.85 -2.99
N THR A 90 -6.99 12.24 -2.68
CA THR A 90 -7.68 11.28 -3.55
C THR A 90 -6.74 10.13 -3.99
N GLY A 91 -5.79 9.80 -3.12
CA GLY A 91 -4.83 8.71 -3.31
C GLY A 91 -5.48 7.35 -3.12
N VAL A 92 -4.77 6.30 -3.52
CA VAL A 92 -5.22 4.92 -3.25
C VAL A 92 -4.89 4.59 -1.80
N ASP A 93 -5.90 4.21 -1.02
CA ASP A 93 -5.70 3.68 0.32
C ASP A 93 -5.53 2.17 0.27
N LEU A 94 -4.35 1.68 0.62
CA LEU A 94 -4.07 0.25 0.77
C LEU A 94 -3.88 -0.16 2.24
N GLN A 95 -3.84 0.80 3.16
CA GLN A 95 -3.53 0.58 4.56
C GLN A 95 -4.77 0.10 5.32
N VAL A 96 -5.86 0.88 5.23
CA VAL A 96 -7.12 0.53 5.88
C VAL A 96 -7.67 -0.80 5.36
N PRO A 97 -7.72 -1.06 4.02
CA PRO A 97 -8.16 -2.36 3.52
C PRO A 97 -7.32 -3.53 4.04
N ALA A 98 -5.98 -3.40 4.10
CA ALA A 98 -5.12 -4.48 4.58
C ALA A 98 -5.36 -4.80 6.07
N ILE A 99 -5.53 -3.77 6.90
CA ILE A 99 -5.84 -3.96 8.32
C ILE A 99 -7.24 -4.55 8.48
N GLN A 100 -8.24 -4.07 7.74
CA GLN A 100 -9.60 -4.59 7.83
C GLN A 100 -9.67 -6.05 7.39
N GLN A 101 -9.00 -6.40 6.30
CA GLN A 101 -8.88 -7.79 5.85
C GLN A 101 -8.29 -8.69 6.94
N TYR A 102 -7.23 -8.24 7.62
CA TYR A 102 -6.64 -9.01 8.74
C TYR A 102 -7.65 -9.22 9.87
N LEU A 103 -8.39 -8.17 10.25
CA LEU A 103 -9.41 -8.29 11.30
C LEU A 103 -10.51 -9.29 10.90
N ASP A 104 -10.99 -9.19 9.65
CA ASP A 104 -12.06 -10.04 9.14
C ASP A 104 -11.64 -11.51 9.06
N GLU A 105 -10.46 -11.81 8.51
CA GLU A 105 -9.91 -13.16 8.39
C GLU A 105 -9.65 -13.82 9.76
N HIS A 106 -9.37 -13.02 10.79
CA HIS A 106 -9.12 -13.50 12.14
C HIS A 106 -10.34 -13.37 13.07
N HIS A 107 -11.51 -13.00 12.54
CA HIS A 107 -12.76 -12.80 13.30
C HIS A 107 -12.61 -11.81 14.47
N LEU A 108 -11.81 -10.77 14.28
CA LEU A 108 -11.57 -9.69 15.22
C LEU A 108 -12.42 -8.48 14.85
N TYR A 109 -12.89 -7.75 15.86
CA TYR A 109 -13.73 -6.57 15.67
C TYR A 109 -13.16 -5.38 16.41
N LEU A 110 -13.30 -4.20 15.83
CA LEU A 110 -13.00 -2.94 16.50
C LEU A 110 -14.04 -2.68 17.60
N GLN A 111 -13.58 -2.56 18.84
CA GLN A 111 -14.42 -2.47 20.05
C GLN A 111 -14.32 -1.12 20.76
N GLY A 112 -13.43 -0.26 20.30
CA GLY A 112 -13.23 1.06 20.87
C GLY A 112 -14.30 2.07 20.44
N THR A 113 -14.02 3.34 20.74
CA THR A 113 -14.95 4.46 20.48
C THR A 113 -14.33 5.55 19.60
N GLN A 114 -13.03 5.47 19.34
CA GLN A 114 -12.27 6.50 18.65
C GLN A 114 -12.14 6.21 17.16
N VAL A 115 -12.05 7.26 16.35
CA VAL A 115 -11.62 7.10 14.96
C VAL A 115 -10.10 7.15 14.97
N VAL A 116 -9.47 6.08 14.47
CA VAL A 116 -8.00 5.98 14.41
C VAL A 116 -7.55 6.19 12.98
N ASP A 117 -6.85 7.29 12.75
CA ASP A 117 -6.17 7.56 11.49
C ASP A 117 -4.95 6.62 11.36
N ILE A 118 -4.68 6.08 10.18
CA ILE A 118 -3.46 5.36 9.87
C ILE A 118 -2.48 6.34 9.21
N GLY A 119 -1.30 6.49 9.83
CA GLY A 119 -0.33 7.52 9.47
C GLY A 119 -0.60 8.88 10.13
N SER A 120 0.06 9.91 9.59
CA SER A 120 -0.11 11.29 10.00
C SER A 120 -0.47 12.16 8.80
N TRP A 121 -1.24 13.21 9.05
CA TRP A 121 -1.57 14.22 8.05
C TRP A 121 -1.24 15.60 8.60
N GLN A 122 -0.50 16.40 7.81
CA GLN A 122 -0.03 17.73 8.22
C GLN A 122 0.70 17.73 9.58
N GLY A 123 1.49 16.69 9.84
CA GLY A 123 2.24 16.54 11.10
C GLY A 123 1.40 16.13 12.31
N LYS A 124 0.09 15.85 12.14
CA LYS A 124 -0.80 15.41 13.21
C LYS A 124 -1.17 13.95 13.04
N ALA A 125 -1.16 13.22 14.15
CA ALA A 125 -1.63 11.83 14.24
C ALA A 125 -2.77 11.78 15.26
N SER A 126 -3.79 10.96 14.99
CA SER A 126 -4.91 10.79 15.92
C SER A 126 -4.50 10.07 17.20
N HIS A 127 -3.57 9.12 17.10
CA HIS A 127 -3.05 8.32 18.21
C HIS A 127 -1.57 7.98 18.00
N ALA A 128 -0.86 7.55 19.04
CA ALA A 128 0.49 7.01 18.89
C ALA A 128 0.50 5.78 17.95
N LEU A 129 -0.56 4.97 18.03
CA LEU A 129 -0.80 3.81 17.16
C LEU A 129 -0.88 4.18 15.68
N SER A 130 -1.43 5.36 15.34
CA SER A 130 -1.50 5.86 13.96
C SER A 130 -0.14 5.88 13.29
N ILE A 131 0.90 6.28 14.03
CA ILE A 131 2.27 6.34 13.53
C ILE A 131 2.83 4.92 13.35
N ARG A 132 2.63 4.05 14.34
CA ARG A 132 3.16 2.68 14.33
C ARG A 132 2.56 1.83 13.19
N LEU A 133 1.30 2.04 12.86
CA LEU A 133 0.61 1.36 11.76
C LEU A 133 0.80 2.03 10.38
N SER A 134 1.55 3.12 10.30
CA SER A 134 1.88 3.78 9.04
C SER A 134 2.83 2.93 8.19
N PRO A 135 2.72 2.90 6.84
CA PRO A 135 3.72 2.30 5.96
C PRO A 135 5.13 2.85 6.10
N LEU A 136 5.29 4.02 6.74
CA LEU A 136 6.58 4.56 7.14
C LEU A 136 7.25 3.75 8.26
N HIS A 137 6.50 2.94 9.01
CA HIS A 137 6.98 2.13 10.13
C HIS A 137 6.78 0.63 9.90
N ILE A 138 5.71 0.23 9.20
CA ILE A 138 5.46 -1.17 8.82
C ILE A 138 6.63 -1.69 7.96
N LYS A 139 7.16 -2.83 8.35
CA LYS A 139 8.30 -3.46 7.68
C LYS A 139 7.87 -4.21 6.44
N PHE A 140 8.67 -4.11 5.38
CA PHE A 140 8.49 -4.93 4.20
C PHE A 140 8.77 -6.39 4.55
N VAL A 141 7.80 -7.29 4.28
CA VAL A 141 7.83 -8.69 4.73
C VAL A 141 9.07 -9.45 4.25
N HIS A 142 9.55 -9.19 3.04
CA HIS A 142 10.75 -9.85 2.51
C HIS A 142 12.07 -9.17 2.90
N ASN A 143 12.03 -7.99 3.53
CA ASN A 143 13.23 -7.31 4.02
C ASN A 143 12.90 -6.35 5.20
N PRO A 144 13.10 -6.79 6.46
CA PRO A 144 12.73 -6.01 7.63
C PRO A 144 13.60 -4.74 7.84
N LYS A 145 14.69 -4.59 7.09
CA LYS A 145 15.50 -3.34 7.09
C LYS A 145 14.84 -2.23 6.27
N MET A 146 13.79 -2.55 5.51
CA MET A 146 13.05 -1.63 4.65
C MET A 146 11.61 -1.49 5.15
N THR A 147 11.05 -0.29 5.03
CA THR A 147 9.63 -0.03 5.32
C THR A 147 8.80 -0.22 4.06
N LEU A 148 7.50 -0.46 4.20
CA LEU A 148 6.59 -0.58 3.06
C LEU A 148 6.62 0.66 2.16
N GLU A 149 6.66 1.86 2.75
CA GLU A 149 6.76 3.11 1.98
C GLU A 149 8.06 3.18 1.17
N LYS A 150 9.19 2.77 1.78
CA LYS A 150 10.49 2.78 1.10
C LYS A 150 10.52 1.77 -0.05
N PHE A 151 9.98 0.56 0.17
CA PHE A 151 9.83 -0.45 -0.88
C PHE A 151 9.06 0.12 -2.07
N TRP A 152 7.92 0.76 -1.83
CA TRP A 152 7.13 1.37 -2.90
C TRP A 152 7.85 2.45 -3.68
N GLN A 153 8.51 3.37 -3.00
CA GLN A 153 9.22 4.45 -3.67
C GLN A 153 10.37 3.92 -4.54
N GLU A 154 11.04 2.85 -4.11
CA GLU A 154 12.21 2.29 -4.80
C GLU A 154 11.87 1.29 -5.90
N LYS A 155 10.82 0.48 -5.72
CA LYS A 155 10.55 -0.69 -6.56
C LYS A 155 9.44 -0.48 -7.58
N LYS A 156 8.62 0.56 -7.44
CA LYS A 156 7.52 0.84 -8.35
C LYS A 156 8.00 1.12 -9.77
N CYS A 157 7.41 0.44 -10.75
CA CYS A 157 7.79 0.49 -12.15
C CYS A 157 6.57 0.49 -13.10
N LEU A 158 6.82 0.83 -14.36
CA LEU A 158 5.93 0.63 -15.50
C LEU A 158 6.50 -0.52 -16.33
N ALA A 159 5.66 -1.49 -16.66
CA ALA A 159 5.97 -2.57 -17.58
C ALA A 159 4.97 -2.60 -18.75
N ILE A 160 5.39 -3.19 -19.85
CA ILE A 160 4.56 -3.47 -21.02
C ILE A 160 4.52 -4.96 -21.31
N TRP A 161 3.41 -5.43 -21.86
CA TRP A 161 3.28 -6.81 -22.31
C TRP A 161 3.86 -6.92 -23.71
N GLU A 162 4.92 -7.72 -23.86
CA GLU A 162 5.53 -7.99 -25.16
C GLU A 162 5.17 -9.41 -25.59
N GLU A 163 4.47 -9.50 -26.72
CA GLU A 163 4.33 -10.72 -27.52
C GLU A 163 5.54 -10.71 -28.47
N ASP A 164 6.45 -11.69 -28.34
CA ASP A 164 7.65 -11.77 -29.16
C ASP A 164 7.34 -11.75 -30.67
#